data_AF-A0A924BSD9-F1
#
_entry.id   AF-A0A924BSD9-F1
#
_cell.length_a   1.000
_cell.length_b   1.000
_cell.length_c   1.000
_cell.angle_alpha   90.00
_cell.angle_beta   90.00
_cell.angle_gamma   90.00
#
_symmetry.space_group_name_H-M   'P 1'
#
loop_
_entity.id
_entity.type
_entity.pdbx_description
1 polymer ?
#
loop_
_entity_poly.entity_id
_entity_poly.type
_entity_poly.pdbx_seq_one_letter_code
_entity_poly.pdbx_strand_id
1 'polypeptide(L)'
;MAERHLEPDTPEIRARWGNFAWKPENAAKAKEAIARYPAGRQRSAVMPLLDLAQRQVGEETHTQGWLPIPVMEFVARELGMPIVRVLEVATFYTMYN
;
A
#
# COMPACT_ATOMS: atom_id res chain seq x y z
N MET A 1 6.16 -15.50 14.60
CA MET A 1 5.38 -14.44 13.95
C MET A 1 4.65 -13.70 15.07
N ALA A 2 5.29 -12.71 15.69
CA ALA A 2 4.70 -11.98 16.82
C ALA A 2 3.42 -11.27 16.37
N GLU A 3 2.44 -11.17 17.25
CA GLU A 3 1.10 -10.61 17.04
C GLU A 3 1.18 -9.22 16.41
N ARG A 4 1.17 -9.15 15.08
CA ARG A 4 1.15 -7.90 14.35
C ARG A 4 -0.30 -7.49 14.14
N HIS A 5 -0.67 -6.43 14.84
CA HIS A 5 -1.96 -5.80 14.73
C HIS A 5 -1.90 -4.77 13.61
N LEU A 6 -2.75 -4.96 12.60
CA LEU A 6 -3.10 -3.85 11.71
C LEU A 6 -3.88 -2.84 12.54
N GLU A 7 -3.63 -1.55 12.30
CA GLU A 7 -4.41 -0.48 12.92
C GLU A 7 -5.90 -0.71 12.63
N PRO A 8 -6.78 -0.57 13.64
CA PRO A 8 -8.20 -0.84 13.47
C PRO A 8 -8.80 0.01 12.36
N ASP A 9 -9.73 -0.58 11.61
CA ASP A 9 -10.42 0.09 10.51
C ASP A 9 -11.51 1.03 11.02
N THR A 10 -11.12 2.16 11.61
CA THR A 10 -12.06 3.13 12.18
C THR A 10 -12.63 4.09 11.13
N PRO A 11 -13.82 4.67 11.37
CA PRO A 11 -14.39 5.68 10.48
C PRO A 11 -13.47 6.88 10.23
N GLU A 12 -12.68 7.29 11.22
CA GLU A 12 -11.74 8.41 11.12
C GLU A 12 -10.58 8.07 10.18
N ILE A 13 -10.04 6.85 10.26
CA ILE A 13 -9.00 6.37 9.35
C ILE A 13 -9.54 6.30 7.92
N ARG A 14 -10.75 5.79 7.73
CA ARG A 14 -11.41 5.77 6.42
C ARG A 14 -11.68 7.17 5.88
N ALA A 15 -12.10 8.12 6.72
CA ALA A 15 -12.32 9.50 6.30
C ALA A 15 -11.01 10.17 5.84
N ARG A 16 -9.90 9.89 6.53
CA ARG A 16 -8.58 10.45 6.19
C ARG A 16 -7.98 9.83 4.94
N TRP A 17 -8.03 8.51 4.81
CA TRP A 17 -7.28 7.77 3.79
C TRP A 17 -8.14 7.17 2.67
N GLY A 18 -9.47 7.28 2.75
CA GLY A 18 -10.41 6.73 1.76
C GLY A 18 -10.19 7.25 0.34
N ASN A 19 -9.72 8.49 0.22
CA ASN A 19 -9.39 9.13 -1.06
C ASN A 19 -7.88 9.18 -1.33
N PHE A 20 -7.11 8.24 -0.77
CA PHE A 20 -5.68 8.17 -1.03
C PHE A 20 -5.40 8.10 -2.54
N ALA A 21 -4.46 8.95 -2.98
CA ALA A 21 -3.97 8.99 -4.34
C ALA A 21 -2.46 9.26 -4.31
N TRP A 22 -1.75 8.75 -5.31
CA TRP A 22 -0.33 9.04 -5.45
C TRP A 22 -0.07 10.54 -5.62
N LYS A 23 0.96 11.05 -4.94
CA LYS A 23 1.60 12.31 -5.35
C LYS A 23 2.13 12.15 -6.79
N PRO A 24 2.21 13.24 -7.60
CA PRO A 24 2.64 13.14 -8.99
C PRO A 24 3.95 12.38 -9.20
N GLU A 25 4.93 12.59 -8.31
CA GLU A 25 6.23 11.91 -8.33
C GLU A 25 6.10 10.41 -8.02
N ASN A 26 5.27 10.05 -7.05
CA ASN A 26 5.04 8.65 -6.69
C ASN A 26 4.19 7.93 -7.74
N ALA A 27 3.31 8.62 -8.44
CA ALA A 27 2.55 8.05 -9.56
C ALA A 27 3.49 7.59 -10.68
N ALA A 28 4.54 8.36 -10.97
CA ALA A 28 5.55 7.96 -11.95
C ALA A 28 6.35 6.74 -11.47
N LYS A 29 6.79 6.73 -10.20
CA LYS A 29 7.51 5.59 -9.60
C LYS A 29 6.67 4.32 -9.55
N ALA A 30 5.37 4.43 -9.23
CA ALA A 30 4.45 3.30 -9.21
C ALA A 30 4.30 2.69 -10.61
N LYS A 31 4.13 3.51 -11.64
CA LYS A 31 4.07 3.05 -13.04
C LYS A 31 5.36 2.37 -13.47
N GLU A 32 6.51 2.94 -13.11
CA GLU A 32 7.81 2.33 -13.39
C GLU A 32 7.96 0.97 -12.69
N ALA A 33 7.57 0.87 -11.42
CA ALA A 33 7.61 -0.38 -10.66
C ALA A 33 6.72 -1.46 -11.29
N ILE A 34 5.51 -1.11 -11.74
CA ILE A 34 4.59 -2.04 -12.43
C ILE A 34 5.19 -2.48 -13.77
N ALA A 35 5.80 -1.56 -14.52
CA ALA A 35 6.38 -1.84 -15.84
C ALA A 35 7.57 -2.80 -15.81
N ARG A 36 8.19 -3.03 -14.65
CA ARG A 36 9.25 -4.04 -14.47
C ARG A 36 8.72 -5.47 -14.59
N TYR A 37 7.41 -5.67 -14.48
CA TYR A 37 6.79 -6.99 -14.57
C TYR A 37 6.13 -7.19 -15.94
N PRO A 38 6.23 -8.40 -16.53
CA PRO A 38 5.58 -8.71 -17.80
C PRO A 38 4.07 -8.48 -17.78
N ALA A 39 3.49 -8.28 -18.96
CA ALA A 39 2.04 -8.19 -19.11
C ALA A 39 1.34 -9.42 -18.51
N GLY A 40 0.29 -9.19 -17.71
CA GLY A 40 -0.44 -10.23 -16.98
C GLY A 40 0.18 -10.62 -15.63
N ARG A 41 1.36 -10.07 -15.28
CA ARG A 41 2.07 -10.32 -14.01
C ARG A 41 2.23 -9.07 -13.15
N GLN A 42 1.46 -8.02 -13.41
CA GLN A 42 1.54 -6.74 -12.70
C GLN A 42 1.32 -6.89 -11.19
N ARG A 43 0.54 -7.89 -10.74
CA ARG A 43 0.33 -8.21 -9.32
C ARG A 43 1.62 -8.46 -8.53
N SER A 44 2.70 -8.86 -9.19
CA SER A 44 4.02 -9.02 -8.56
C SER A 44 4.61 -7.70 -8.07
N ALA A 45 4.08 -6.56 -8.51
CA ALA A 45 4.46 -5.23 -8.03
C ALA A 45 3.85 -4.84 -6.67
N VAL A 46 3.15 -5.76 -5.98
CA VAL A 46 2.53 -5.49 -4.67
C VAL A 46 3.54 -4.99 -3.63
N MET A 47 4.70 -5.64 -3.51
CA MET A 47 5.72 -5.23 -2.54
C MET A 47 6.27 -3.82 -2.78
N PRO A 48 6.74 -3.47 -3.99
CA PRO A 48 7.23 -2.11 -4.24
C PRO A 48 6.13 -1.05 -4.13
N LEU A 49 4.87 -1.37 -4.47
CA LEU A 49 3.76 -0.42 -4.29
C LEU A 49 3.43 -0.21 -2.81
N LEU A 50 3.45 -1.27 -1.98
CA LEU A 50 3.25 -1.14 -0.54
C LEU A 50 4.37 -0.33 0.12
N ASP A 51 5.63 -0.55 -0.26
CA ASP A 51 6.76 0.25 0.24
C ASP A 51 6.60 1.73 -0.15
N LEU A 52 6.23 2.00 -1.40
CA LEU A 52 6.00 3.37 -1.86
C LEU A 52 4.82 4.04 -1.14
N ALA A 53 3.73 3.31 -0.92
CA ALA A 53 2.57 3.78 -0.18
C ALA A 53 2.91 4.13 1.27
N GLN A 54 3.63 3.25 1.97
CA GLN A 54 4.07 3.48 3.34
C GLN A 54 4.96 4.74 3.45
N ARG A 55 5.88 4.94 2.50
CA ARG A 55 6.73 6.15 2.47
C ARG A 55 5.91 7.40 2.24
N GLN A 56 4.95 7.39 1.32
CA GLN A 56 4.08 8.54 1.10
C GLN A 56 3.26 8.87 2.35
N VAL A 57 2.67 7.86 3.00
CA VAL A 57 1.96 8.05 4.28
C VAL A 57 2.90 8.66 5.32
N GLY A 58 4.13 8.14 5.46
CA GLY A 58 5.13 8.67 6.38
C GLY A 58 5.51 10.12 6.13
N GLU A 59 5.66 10.51 4.86
CA GLU A 59 5.87 11.91 4.46
C GLU A 59 4.69 12.80 4.85
N GLU A 60 3.45 12.35 4.60
CA GLU A 60 2.22 13.10 4.89
C GLU A 60 1.93 13.21 6.41
N THR A 61 2.35 12.22 7.19
CA THR A 61 2.19 12.23 8.64
C THR A 61 3.41 12.74 9.40
N HIS A 62 4.51 13.02 8.71
CA HIS A 62 5.82 13.31 9.31
C HIS A 62 6.27 12.22 10.32
N THR A 63 6.10 10.95 9.96
CA THR A 63 6.49 9.78 10.76
C THR A 63 7.27 8.77 9.92
N GLN A 64 7.61 7.61 10.50
CA GLN A 64 8.24 6.50 9.76
C GLN A 64 7.32 5.84 8.71
N GLY A 65 6.04 6.21 8.68
CA GLY A 65 5.05 5.66 7.76
C GLY A 65 4.45 4.33 8.22
N TRP A 66 3.23 4.11 7.78
CA TRP A 66 2.43 2.92 8.05
C TRP A 66 1.43 2.71 6.90
N LEU A 67 0.70 1.60 6.92
CA LEU A 67 -0.25 1.21 5.87
C LEU A 67 -1.69 1.14 6.40
N PRO A 68 -2.46 2.24 6.30
CA PRO A 68 -3.90 2.21 6.54
C PRO A 68 -4.61 1.26 5.59
N ILE A 69 -5.68 0.58 6.06
CA ILE A 69 -6.49 -0.32 5.22
C ILE A 69 -6.98 0.35 3.91
N PRO A 70 -7.49 1.60 3.91
CA PRO A 70 -7.88 2.28 2.67
C PRO A 70 -6.73 2.48 1.66
N VAL A 71 -5.49 2.62 2.15
CA VAL A 71 -4.30 2.73 1.30
C VAL A 71 -3.95 1.37 0.68
N MET A 72 -4.06 0.29 1.45
CA MET A 72 -3.90 -1.08 0.93
C MET A 72 -5.00 -1.43 -0.09
N GLU A 73 -6.24 -1.00 0.15
CA GLU A 73 -7.36 -1.12 -0.80
C GLU A 73 -7.05 -0.37 -2.11
N PHE A 74 -6.46 0.81 -2.02
CA PHE A 74 -6.01 1.55 -3.21
C PHE A 74 -4.95 0.76 -4.00
N VAL A 75 -3.93 0.20 -3.35
CA VAL A 75 -2.91 -0.65 -4.00
C VAL A 75 -3.54 -1.90 -4.64
N ALA A 76 -4.52 -2.51 -3.97
CA ALA A 76 -5.24 -3.68 -4.49
C ALA A 76 -6.01 -3.34 -5.78
N ARG A 77 -6.68 -2.17 -5.82
CA ARG A 77 -7.37 -1.65 -7.01
C ARG A 77 -6.39 -1.37 -8.15
N GLU A 78 -5.27 -0.71 -7.86
CA GLU A 78 -4.22 -0.39 -8.84
C GLU A 78 -3.68 -1.65 -9.53
N LEU A 79 -3.51 -2.74 -8.78
CA LEU A 79 -2.97 -4.02 -9.28
C LEU A 79 -4.04 -5.00 -9.78
N GLY A 80 -5.33 -4.63 -9.73
CA GLY A 80 -6.44 -5.47 -10.17
C GLY A 80 -6.48 -6.82 -9.43
N MET A 81 -6.32 -6.79 -8.11
CA MET A 81 -6.32 -7.98 -7.25
C MET A 81 -7.16 -7.77 -5.98
N PRO A 82 -7.66 -8.86 -5.36
CA PRO A 82 -8.40 -8.77 -4.10
C PRO A 82 -7.54 -8.21 -2.96
N ILE A 83 -8.14 -7.39 -2.09
CA ILE A 83 -7.48 -6.80 -0.91
C ILE A 83 -6.84 -7.85 0.01
N VAL A 84 -7.45 -9.04 0.16
CA VAL A 84 -6.89 -10.12 1.00
C VAL A 84 -5.46 -10.49 0.59
N ARG A 85 -5.14 -10.44 -0.71
CA ARG A 85 -3.78 -10.74 -1.20
C ARG A 85 -2.76 -9.66 -0.82
N VAL A 86 -3.20 -8.41 -0.74
CA VAL A 86 -2.35 -7.29 -0.29
C VAL A 86 -2.16 -7.38 1.22
N LEU A 87 -3.21 -7.69 1.98
CA LEU A 87 -3.16 -7.91 3.42
C LEU A 87 -2.25 -9.09 3.80
N GLU A 88 -2.31 -10.19 3.05
CA GLU A 88 -1.41 -11.34 3.21
C GLU A 88 0.06 -10.90 3.10
N VAL A 89 0.40 -10.10 2.09
CA VAL A 89 1.77 -9.60 1.90
C VAL A 89 2.16 -8.62 3.01
N ALA A 90 1.29 -7.66 3.34
CA ALA A 90 1.56 -6.64 4.35
C ALA A 90 1.77 -7.26 5.75
N THR A 91 1.00 -8.29 6.10
CA THR A 91 1.12 -8.96 7.40
C THR A 91 2.25 -10.00 7.42
N PHE A 92 2.60 -10.59 6.28
CA PHE A 92 3.69 -11.57 6.19
C PHE A 92 5.09 -10.93 6.32
N TYR A 93 5.33 -9.79 5.67
CA TYR A 93 6.65 -9.14 5.67
C TYR A 93 6.82 -8.15 6.83
N THR A 94 7.92 -8.28 7.57
CA THR A 94 8.20 -7.48 8.77
C THR A 94 8.51 -6.00 8.51
N MET A 95 8.77 -5.61 7.26
CA MET A 95 9.11 -4.23 6.89
C MET A 95 7.92 -3.27 6.91
N TYR A 96 6.69 -3.80 6.84
CA TYR A 96 5.47 -3.00 6.77
C TYR A 96 4.91 -2.69 8.14
N ASN A 97 4.59 -1.43 8.44
CA ASN A 97 4.02 -1.00 9.72
C ASN A 97 2.55 -0.64 9.59
#